data_AF-A0A7J4R1I7-F1
#
_entry.id   AF-A0A7J4R1I7-F1
#
_cell.length_a   1.000
_cell.length_b   1.000
_cell.length_c   1.000
_cell.angle_alpha   90.00
_cell.angle_beta   90.00
_cell.angle_gamma   90.00
#
_symmetry.space_group_name_H-M   'P 1'
#
loop_
_entity.id
_entity.type
_entity.pdbx_description
1 polymer ?
#
loop_
_entity_poly.entity_id
_entity_poly.type
_entity_poly.pdbx_seq_one_letter_code
_entity_poly.pdbx_strand_id
1 'polypeptide(L)' 'ILKQIGLGLALAIFLDATIVRALVVPSTMRLMGKWNWWSPKWMNSLFGTDNVSEKKELE' A
#
# COMPACT_ATOMS: atom_id res chain seq x y z
N ILE A 1 13.76 26.71 -21.44
CA ILE A 1 12.66 26.48 -20.47
C ILE A 1 12.03 25.10 -20.67
N LEU A 2 11.30 24.83 -21.76
CA LEU A 2 10.64 23.52 -21.98
C LEU A 2 11.57 22.30 -21.91
N LYS A 3 12.77 22.38 -22.50
CA LYS A 3 13.77 21.29 -22.43
C LYS A 3 14.21 20.96 -21.00
N GLN A 4 14.39 21.98 -20.15
CA GLN A 4 14.81 21.79 -18.76
C GLN A 4 13.66 21.24 -17.91
N ILE A 5 12.42 21.70 -18.17
CA ILE A 5 11.22 21.18 -17.52
C ILE A 5 10.99 19.71 -17.90
N GLY A 6 11.08 19.37 -19.19
CA GLY A 6 10.92 17.99 -19.66
C GLY A 6 11.99 17.05 -19.10
N LEU A 7 13.24 17.50 -19.03
CA LEU A 7 14.33 16.73 -18.45
C LEU A 7 14.13 16.54 -16.94
N GLY A 8 13.73 17.59 -16.21
CA GLY A 8 13.42 17.51 -14.78
C GLY A 8 12.24 16.58 -14.48
N LEU A 9 11.18 16.64 -15.30
CA LEU A 9 10.02 15.77 -15.17
C LEU A 9 10.39 14.29 -15.40
N ALA A 10 11.16 14.00 -16.46
CA ALA A 10 11.61 12.65 -16.76
C ALA A 10 12.49 12.08 -15.63
N LEU A 11 13.40 12.89 -15.08
CA LEU A 11 14.24 12.50 -13.95
C LEU A 11 13.44 12.26 -12.67
N ALA A 12 12.44 13.11 -12.39
CA ALA A 12 11.57 12.95 -11.22
C ALA A 12 10.80 11.63 -11.28
N ILE A 13 10.19 11.31 -12.42
CA ILE A 13 9.47 10.05 -12.63
C ILE A 13 10.42 8.86 -12.54
N PHE A 14 11.62 8.95 -13.14
CA PHE A 14 12.62 7.89 -13.08
C PHE A 14 13.07 7.60 -11.64
N LEU A 15 13.35 8.64 -10.86
CA LEU A 15 13.74 8.51 -9.46
C LEU A 15 12.60 7.96 -8.59
N ASP A 16 11.35 8.36 -8.83
CA ASP A 16 10.20 7.86 -8.07
C ASP A 16 9.95 6.36 -8.34
N ALA A 17 9.94 5.98 -9.62
CA ALA A 17 9.73 4.60 -10.02
C ALA A 17 10.85 3.65 -9.54
N THR A 18 12.08 4.17 -9.40
CA THR A 18 13.24 3.38 -8.96
C THR A 18 13.51 3.51 -7.46
N ILE A 19 13.99 4.67 -7.01
CA ILE A 19 14.41 4.90 -5.63
C ILE A 19 13.22 4.87 -4.68
N VAL A 20 12.15 5.61 -4.98
CA VAL A 20 11.02 5.72 -4.05
C VAL A 20 10.32 4.36 -3.91
N ARG A 21 9.99 3.72 -5.03
CA ARG A 21 9.29 2.42 -5.00
C ARG A 21 10.16 1.26 -4.49
N ALA A 22 11.45 1.21 -4.83
CA ALA A 22 12.31 0.09 -4.44
C ALA A 22 12.90 0.22 -3.04
N LEU A 23 13.09 1.45 -2.53
CA LEU A 23 13.76 1.68 -1.24
C LEU A 23 12.87 2.42 -0.25
N VAL A 24 12.36 3.60 -0.62
CA VAL A 24 11.66 4.49 0.34
C VAL A 24 10.35 3.87 0.82
N VAL A 25 9.54 3.32 -0.08
CA VAL A 25 8.28 2.65 0.27
C VAL A 25 8.51 1.43 1.17
N PRO A 26 9.36 0.45 0.80
CA PRO A 26 9.59 -0.72 1.65
C PRO A 26 10.32 -0.38 2.96
N SER A 27 11.24 0.58 2.98
CA SER A 27 11.91 1.00 4.22
C SER A 27 10.92 1.67 5.17
N THR A 28 10.04 2.52 4.64
CA THR A 28 9.01 3.19 5.44
C THR A 28 7.96 2.20 5.94
N MET A 29 7.53 1.26 5.10
CA MET A 29 6.66 0.16 5.53
C MET A 29 7.30 -0.71 6.61
N ARG A 30 8.61 -0.97 6.53
CA ARG A 30 9.35 -1.70 7.56
C ARG A 30 9.47 -0.91 8.85
N LEU A 31 9.71 0.41 8.76
CA LEU A 31 9.91 1.31 9.91
C LEU A 31 8.60 1.55 10.67
N MET A 32 7.51 1.89 9.96
CA MET A 32 6.19 2.10 10.56
C MET A 32 5.46 0.78 10.87
N GLY A 33 5.83 -0.31 10.20
CA GLY A 33 5.38 -1.67 10.50
C GLY A 33 3.87 -1.78 10.70
N LYS A 34 3.48 -2.19 11.92
CA LYS A 34 2.08 -2.45 12.30
C LYS A 34 1.18 -1.21 12.27
N TRP A 35 1.75 0.00 12.33
CA TRP A 35 0.99 1.25 12.24
C TRP A 35 0.57 1.57 10.81
N ASN A 36 1.35 1.15 9.80
CA ASN A 36 0.98 1.33 8.39
C ASN A 36 -0.16 0.39 7.96
N TRP A 37 -0.30 -0.75 8.65
CA TRP A 37 -1.31 -1.77 8.35
C TRP A 37 -2.49 -1.77 9.34
N TRP A 38 -2.76 -0.62 9.97
CA TRP A 38 -3.90 -0.49 10.87
C TRP A 38 -5.21 -0.65 10.10
N SER A 39 -5.71 -1.89 10.06
CA SER A 39 -7.06 -2.20 9.60
C SER A 39 -8.02 -2.00 10.77
N PRO A 40 -8.92 -1.02 10.72
CA PRO A 40 -9.83 -0.78 11.83
C PRO A 40 -10.87 -1.91 11.91
N LYS A 41 -11.16 -2.37 13.13
CA LYS A 41 -12.00 -3.56 13.40
C LYS A 41 -13.38 -3.52 12.73
N TRP A 42 -13.91 -2.34 12.42
CA TRP A 42 -15.21 -2.18 11.74
C TRP A 42 -15.18 -2.62 10.26
N MET A 43 -14.01 -2.61 9.60
CA MET A 43 -13.89 -3.05 8.22
C MET A 43 -14.15 -4.56 8.07
N ASN A 44 -13.77 -5.36 9.08
CA ASN A 44 -14.09 -6.80 9.12
C ASN A 44 -15.60 -7.07 9.22
N SER A 45 -16.35 -6.14 9.83
CA SER A 45 -17.82 -6.25 9.94
C SER A 45 -18.53 -5.88 8.64
N LEU A 46 -17.90 -5.09 7.76
CA LEU A 46 -18.46 -4.72 6.46
C LEU A 46 -18.14 -5.73 5.35
N PHE A 47 -17.00 -6.41 5.43
CA PHE A 47 -16.58 -7.45 4.46
C PHE A 47 -17.03 -8.87 4.85
N GLY A 48 -17.92 -9.01 5.83
CA GLY A 48 -18.81 -10.16 5.99
C GLY A 48 -18.12 -11.54 5.99
N THR A 49 -17.29 -11.82 6.99
CA THR A 49 -16.82 -13.20 7.29
C THR A 49 -17.73 -13.92 8.30
N ASP A 50 -18.95 -13.45 8.49
CA ASP A 50 -20.01 -14.08 9.28
C ASP A 50 -20.53 -15.37 8.61
N ASN A 51 -20.44 -15.48 7.28
CA ASN A 51 -20.96 -16.64 6.53
C ASN A 51 -20.01 -17.85 6.47
N VAL A 52 -18.76 -17.72 6.93
CA VAL A 52 -17.77 -18.83 6.92
C VAL A 52 -17.92 -19.73 8.14
N SER A 53 -18.43 -19.18 9.26
CA SER A 53 -18.63 -19.95 10.49
C SER A 53 -19.86 -20.86 10.41
N GLU A 54 -20.90 -20.46 9.67
CA GLU A 54 -22.16 -21.21 9.61
C GLU A 54 -22.07 -22.48 8.75
N LYS A 55 -21.23 -22.48 7.70
CA LYS A 55 -21.02 -23.68 6.87
C LYS A 55 -20.26 -24.82 7.57
N LYS A 56 -19.58 -24.54 8.68
CA LYS A 56 -18.75 -25.52 9.39
C LYS A 56 -19.52 -26.35 10.43
N GLU A 57 -20.73 -25.92 10.79
CA GLU A 57 -21.61 -26.65 11.72
C GLU A 57 -22.57 -27.60 11.01
N LEU A 58 -22.66 -27.51 9.68
CA LEU A 58 -23.55 -28.33 8.84
C LEU A 58 -22.81 -29.47 8.10
N GLU A 59 -21.52 -29.71 8.38
CA GLU A 59 -20.74 -30.87 7.91
C GLU A 59 -20.38 -31.82 9.05
#